data_AF-A0A257JVQ2-F1
#
_entry.id   AF-A0A257JVQ2-F1
#
_cell.length_a   1.000
_cell.length_b   1.000
_cell.length_c   1.000
_cell.angle_alpha   90.00
_cell.angle_beta   90.00
_cell.angle_gamma   90.00
#
_symmetry.space_group_name_H-M   'P 1'
#
loop_
_entity.id
_entity.type
_entity.pdbx_description
1 polymer ?
#
loop_
_entity_poly.entity_id
_entity_poly.type
_entity_poly.pdbx_seq_one_letter_code
_entity_poly.pdbx_strand_id
1 'polypeptide(L)' 'MLENIKNLEGVTLLSKEEQKSVNGGLKVRNVQCTGNIIEYNGGAYAFECTWDSRPSWIGIGFGSWEPQKGPCPVGFQGC' A
#
# COMPACT_ATOMS: atom_id res chain seq x y z
N MET A 1 23.63 -18.60 -14.70
CA MET A 1 24.04 -17.36 -14.00
C MET A 1 23.12 -17.02 -12.81
N LEU A 2 21.79 -17.07 -12.98
CA LEU A 2 20.83 -16.86 -11.89
C LEU A 2 20.87 -17.91 -10.76
N GLU A 3 21.23 -19.16 -11.05
CA GLU A 3 21.24 -20.23 -10.03
C GLU A 3 22.32 -20.05 -8.97
N ASN A 4 23.46 -19.45 -9.34
CA ASN A 4 24.55 -19.17 -8.40
C ASN A 4 24.18 -18.09 -7.37
N ILE A 5 23.22 -17.22 -7.70
CA ILE A 5 22.76 -16.13 -6.81
C ILE A 5 21.86 -16.68 -5.70
N LYS A 6 21.12 -17.77 -5.96
CA LYS A 6 20.22 -18.40 -4.98
C LYS A 6 20.95 -18.99 -3.76
N ASN A 7 22.23 -19.32 -3.94
CA ASN A 7 23.05 -19.97 -2.92
C ASN A 7 23.96 -18.98 -2.17
N LEU A 8 23.79 -17.68 -2.39
CA LEU A 8 24.52 -16.64 -1.65
C LEU A 8 23.87 -16.42 -0.28
N GLU A 9 24.69 -16.38 0.77
CA GLU A 9 24.24 -16.01 2.11
C GLU A 9 23.57 -14.63 2.08
N GLY A 10 22.39 -14.54 2.71
CA GLY A 10 21.58 -13.32 2.77
C GLY A 10 20.60 -13.12 1.60
N VAL A 11 20.59 -14.00 0.59
CA VAL A 11 19.61 -13.92 -0.51
C VAL A 11 18.35 -14.70 -0.13
N THR A 12 17.24 -13.98 0.05
CA THR A 12 15.91 -14.60 0.19
C THR A 12 15.18 -14.58 -1.14
N LEU A 13 14.76 -15.76 -1.61
CA LEU A 13 13.91 -15.90 -2.78
C LEU A 13 12.46 -15.61 -2.39
N LEU A 14 12.00 -14.43 -2.77
CA LEU A 14 10.60 -14.04 -2.60
C LEU A 14 9.72 -14.78 -3.62
N SER A 15 8.58 -15.28 -3.18
CA SER A 15 7.49 -15.74 -4.04
C SER A 15 6.98 -14.62 -4.96
N LYS A 16 6.22 -14.97 -6.00
CA LYS A 16 5.65 -13.94 -6.91
C LYS A 16 4.75 -12.94 -6.17
N GLU A 17 4.06 -13.38 -5.11
CA GLU A 17 3.19 -12.54 -4.30
C GLU A 17 4.00 -11.60 -3.41
N GLU A 18 5.03 -12.11 -2.76
CA GLU A 18 5.96 -11.28 -1.99
C GLU A 18 6.67 -10.28 -2.90
N GLN A 19 7.16 -10.71 -4.06
CA GLN A 19 7.75 -9.81 -5.06
C GLN A 19 6.79 -8.71 -5.50
N LYS A 20 5.48 -8.96 -5.61
CA LYS A 20 4.50 -7.88 -5.88
C LYS A 20 4.41 -6.90 -4.71
N SER A 21 4.35 -7.40 -3.48
CA SER A 21 4.32 -6.57 -2.27
C SER A 21 5.56 -5.69 -2.13
N VAL A 22 6.74 -6.19 -2.54
CA VAL A 22 7.99 -5.42 -2.45
C VAL A 22 8.20 -4.57 -3.71
N ASN A 23 8.06 -5.10 -4.92
CA ASN A 23 8.47 -4.43 -6.15
C ASN A 23 7.49 -3.37 -6.65
N GLY A 24 6.19 -3.39 -6.32
CA GLY A 24 5.27 -2.40 -6.89
C GLY A 24 4.09 -2.11 -5.98
N GLY A 25 3.96 -0.86 -5.55
CA GLY A 25 2.81 -0.45 -4.77
C GLY A 25 2.79 1.04 -4.41
N LEU A 26 1.69 1.46 -3.79
CA LEU A 26 1.56 2.73 -3.10
C LEU A 26 1.92 2.52 -1.63
N LYS A 27 2.86 3.31 -1.10
CA LYS A 27 3.01 3.45 0.34
C LYS A 27 1.97 4.41 0.85
N VAL A 28 1.27 4.04 1.91
CA VAL A 28 0.24 4.84 2.57
C VAL A 28 0.67 5.12 4.00
N ARG A 29 0.44 6.34 4.50
CA ARG A 29 0.64 6.72 5.90
C ARG A 29 -0.41 7.74 6.34
N ASN A 30 -0.44 8.06 7.64
CA ASN A 30 -1.29 9.10 8.21
C ASN A 30 -2.77 8.91 7.86
N VAL A 31 -3.25 7.67 7.87
CA VAL A 31 -4.67 7.37 7.62
C VAL A 31 -5.48 7.94 8.79
N GLN A 32 -6.41 8.85 8.50
CA GLN A 32 -7.29 9.48 9.47
C GLN A 32 -8.73 9.42 8.98
N CYS A 33 -9.64 9.01 9.87
CA CYS A 33 -11.07 9.04 9.60
C CYS A 33 -11.57 10.50 9.58
N THR A 34 -12.37 10.88 8.59
CA THR A 34 -13.00 12.21 8.56
C THR A 34 -14.35 12.24 9.28
N GLY A 35 -14.92 11.07 9.61
CA GLY A 35 -16.25 10.93 10.21
C GLY A 35 -17.40 11.02 9.21
N ASN A 36 -17.12 11.26 7.93
CA ASN A 36 -18.13 11.27 6.89
C ASN A 36 -18.37 9.84 6.37
N ILE A 37 -19.62 9.54 6.03
CA ILE A 37 -19.99 8.32 5.31
C ILE A 37 -20.18 8.68 3.85
N ILE A 38 -19.50 7.97 2.96
CA ILE A 38 -19.59 8.13 1.51
C ILE A 38 -20.19 6.89 0.87
N GLU A 39 -20.95 7.09 -0.21
CA GLU A 39 -21.40 6.00 -1.07
C GLU A 39 -20.25 5.58 -2.00
N TYR A 40 -19.98 4.29 -2.03
CA TYR A 40 -18.94 3.66 -2.81
C TYR A 40 -19.51 2.42 -3.53
N ASN A 41 -19.02 2.15 -4.73
CA ASN A 41 -19.36 0.95 -5.50
C ASN A 41 -20.87 0.69 -5.72
N GLY A 42 -21.66 1.75 -5.98
CA GLY A 42 -23.07 1.63 -6.38
C GLY A 42 -24.05 1.29 -5.27
N GLY A 43 -23.79 1.73 -4.03
CA GLY A 43 -24.72 1.62 -2.91
C GLY A 43 -24.11 1.10 -1.59
N ALA A 44 -22.82 0.78 -1.56
CA ALA A 44 -22.13 0.44 -0.31
C ALA A 44 -21.68 1.71 0.41
N TYR A 45 -21.95 1.81 1.71
CA TYR A 45 -21.48 2.93 2.52
C TYR A 45 -20.13 2.61 3.15
N ALA A 46 -19.16 3.50 2.98
CA ALA A 46 -17.84 3.42 3.58
C ALA A 46 -17.53 4.69 4.36
N PHE A 47 -16.73 4.57 5.42
CA PHE A 47 -16.16 5.74 6.06
C PHE A 47 -15.15 6.41 5.14
N GLU A 48 -15.20 7.73 5.10
CA GLU A 48 -14.23 8.54 4.39
C GLU A 48 -12.98 8.73 5.26
N CYS A 49 -11.82 8.55 4.63
CA CYS A 49 -10.51 8.79 5.24
C CYS A 49 -9.69 9.76 4.39
N THR A 50 -8.76 10.43 5.05
CA THR A 50 -7.61 11.10 4.42
C THR A 50 -6.35 10.29 4.68
N TRP A 51 -5.43 10.27 3.72
CA TRP A 51 -4.13 9.62 3.88
C TRP A 51 -3.08 10.24 2.96
N ASP A 52 -1.80 10.09 3.30
CA ASP A 52 -0.71 10.42 2.39
C ASP A 52 -0.31 9.17 1.61
N SER A 53 -0.11 9.30 0.30
CA SER A 53 0.39 8.21 -0.52
C SER A 53 1.60 8.61 -1.36
N ARG A 54 2.47 7.64 -1.67
CA ARG A 54 3.52 7.82 -2.67
C ARG A 54 3.83 6.52 -3.42
N PRO A 55 4.34 6.59 -4.66
CA PRO A 55 4.82 5.43 -5.37
C PRO A 55 5.95 4.73 -4.61
N SER A 56 6.05 3.41 -4.75
CA SER A 56 7.17 2.64 -4.21
C SER A 56 7.64 1.54 -5.15
N TRP A 57 8.94 1.29 -5.10
CA TRP A 57 9.63 0.23 -5.84
C TRP A 57 10.63 -0.46 -4.89
N ILE A 58 10.54 -1.79 -4.79
CA ILE A 58 11.33 -2.61 -3.84
C ILE A 58 11.19 -2.09 -2.40
N GLY A 59 9.98 -1.75 -1.96
CA GLY A 59 9.71 -1.23 -0.63
C GLY A 59 10.32 0.15 -0.34
N ILE A 60 11.04 0.75 -1.29
CA ILE A 60 11.57 2.10 -1.22
C ILE A 60 10.51 3.02 -1.81
N GLY A 61 10.06 4.02 -1.05
CA GLY A 61 9.12 5.01 -1.55
C GLY A 61 9.86 6.10 -2.33
N PHE A 62 9.36 6.42 -3.53
CA PHE A 62 9.93 7.43 -4.43
C PHE A 62 8.97 8.62 -4.55
N GLY A 63 9.53 9.80 -4.84
CA GLY A 63 8.75 11.03 -4.97
C GLY A 63 8.25 11.60 -3.65
N SER A 64 7.45 12.66 -3.77
CA SER A 64 6.80 13.34 -2.67
C SER A 64 5.60 12.55 -2.15
N TRP A 65 5.26 12.78 -0.88
CA TRP A 65 3.99 12.32 -0.33
C TRP A 65 2.86 13.21 -0.85
N GLU A 66 1.83 12.60 -1.42
CA GLU A 66 0.66 13.29 -1.94
C GLU A 66 -0.57 12.98 -1.07
N PRO A 67 -1.29 14.01 -0.59
CA PRO A 67 -2.49 13.81 0.19
C PRO A 67 -3.62 13.28 -0.70
N GLN A 68 -4.34 12.30 -0.19
CA GLN A 68 -5.45 11.62 -0.84
C GLN A 68 -6.66 11.60 0.10
N LYS A 69 -7.84 11.48 -0.50
CA LYS A 69 -9.11 11.43 0.20
C LYS A 69 -10.05 10.45 -0.50
N GLY A 70 -10.73 9.61 0.26
CA GLY A 70 -11.65 8.62 -0.30
C GLY A 70 -12.11 7.58 0.73
N PRO A 71 -12.61 6.42 0.31
CA PRO A 71 -13.02 5.37 1.24
C PRO A 71 -11.81 4.86 2.04
N CYS A 72 -11.99 4.60 3.33
CA CYS A 72 -10.94 4.11 4.19
C CYS A 72 -10.33 2.82 3.62
N PRO A 73 -8.99 2.73 3.53
CA PRO A 73 -8.33 1.54 3.01
C PRO A 73 -8.64 0.33 3.89
N VAL A 74 -8.78 -0.84 3.24
CA VAL A 74 -9.11 -2.11 3.89
C VAL A 74 -8.09 -2.42 5.00
N GLY A 75 -8.58 -2.68 6.22
CA GLY A 75 -7.75 -2.97 7.40
C GLY A 75 -7.58 -1.80 8.37
N PHE A 76 -8.02 -0.58 8.03
CA PHE A 76 -8.10 0.50 8.99
C PHE A 76 -9.32 0.29 9.92
N GLN A 77 -9.07 -0.07 11.18
CA GLN A 77 -10.11 -0.28 12.21
C GLN A 77 -10.42 1.02 12.99
N GLY A 78 -10.00 2.18 12.48
CA GLY A 78 -10.01 3.47 13.19
C GLY A 78 -11.16 4.41 12.82
N CYS A 79 -12.32 3.83 12.48
CA CYS A 79 -13.63 4.46 12.44
C CYS A 79 -14.58 3.48 13.14
#